data_AF-A0AAU1X253-F1
#
_entry.id   AF-A0AAU1X253-F1
#
_cell.length_a   1.000
_cell.length_b   1.000
_cell.length_c   1.000
_cell.angle_alpha   90.00
_cell.angle_beta   90.00
_cell.angle_gamma   90.00
#
_symmetry.space_group_name_H-M   'P 1'
#
loop_
_entity.id
_entity.type
_entity.pdbx_description
1 polymer ?
#
loop_
_entity_poly.entity_id
_entity_poly.type
_entity_poly.pdbx_seq_one_letter_code
_entity_poly.pdbx_strand_id
1 'polypeptide(L)' 'MSITGIARLDTPASTLRQQVAAQTLADARKTTHSPSDAIAYDLGQYLVTHPDAPVSTDADYPGWVPGSPS' A
#
# COMPACT_ATOMS: atom_id res chain seq x y z
N MET A 1 16.05 -8.10 -32.08
CA MET A 1 14.76 -8.76 -32.34
C MET A 1 13.72 -8.03 -31.50
N SER A 2 12.92 -7.17 -32.13
CA SER A 2 12.02 -6.26 -31.40
C SER A 2 10.73 -7.00 -31.06
N ILE A 3 10.45 -7.19 -29.78
CA ILE A 3 9.22 -7.86 -29.33
C ILE A 3 8.12 -6.79 -29.31
N THR A 4 7.30 -6.78 -30.36
CA THR A 4 6.03 -6.05 -30.41
C THR A 4 4.90 -7.07 -30.36
N GLY A 5 4.08 -7.06 -29.30
CA GLY A 5 2.93 -7.96 -29.16
C GLY A 5 2.44 -8.14 -27.73
N ILE A 6 1.18 -8.56 -27.59
CA ILE A 6 0.36 -8.69 -26.36
C ILE A 6 1.05 -9.52 -25.26
N ALA A 7 2.08 -10.30 -25.56
CA ALA A 7 2.91 -10.99 -24.56
C ALA A 7 3.57 -10.07 -23.51
N ARG A 8 3.64 -8.74 -23.77
CA ARG A 8 4.03 -7.73 -22.77
C ARG A 8 2.94 -7.45 -21.71
N LEU A 9 1.71 -7.93 -21.90
CA LEU A 9 0.55 -7.65 -21.04
C LEU A 9 0.32 -8.70 -19.93
N ASP A 10 1.08 -9.79 -19.90
CA ASP A 10 0.97 -10.80 -18.83
C ASP A 10 1.70 -10.32 -17.57
N THR A 11 1.08 -9.33 -16.90
CA THR A 11 1.50 -8.92 -15.56
C THR A 11 1.00 -9.96 -14.56
N PRO A 12 1.87 -10.52 -13.71
CA PRO A 12 1.43 -11.43 -12.66
C PRO A 12 0.30 -10.82 -11.83
N ALA A 13 -0.71 -11.61 -11.49
CA ALA A 13 -1.88 -11.11 -10.79
C ALA A 13 -1.53 -10.42 -9.45
N SER A 14 -0.45 -10.82 -8.79
CA SER A 14 0.10 -10.15 -7.60
C SER A 14 0.56 -8.73 -7.90
N THR A 15 1.34 -8.55 -8.96
CA THR A 15 1.83 -7.24 -9.40
C THR A 15 0.67 -6.34 -9.84
N LEU A 16 -0.31 -6.88 -10.56
CA LEU A 16 -1.48 -6.10 -10.96
C LEU A 16 -2.30 -5.64 -9.74
N ARG A 17 -2.52 -6.53 -8.76
CA ARG A 17 -3.20 -6.17 -7.51
C ARG A 17 -2.48 -5.06 -6.75
N GLN A 18 -1.14 -5.14 -6.67
CA GLN A 18 -0.32 -4.10 -6.05
C GLN A 18 -0.47 -2.75 -6.77
N GLN A 19 -0.41 -2.74 -8.10
CA GLN A 19 -0.59 -1.53 -8.92
C GLN A 19 -1.99 -0.92 -8.74
N VAL A 20 -3.04 -1.74 -8.77
CA VAL A 20 -4.43 -1.30 -8.58
C VAL A 20 -4.61 -0.71 -7.17
N ALA A 21 -4.06 -1.34 -6.14
CA ALA A 21 -4.13 -0.83 -4.77
C ALA A 21 -3.42 0.53 -4.63
N ALA A 22 -2.20 0.66 -5.16
CA ALA A 22 -1.46 1.92 -5.15
C ALA A 22 -2.20 3.03 -5.90
N GLN A 23 -2.78 2.72 -7.06
CA GLN A 23 -3.56 3.67 -7.86
C GLN A 23 -4.83 4.12 -7.13
N THR A 24 -5.53 3.18 -6.49
CA THR A 24 -6.75 3.46 -5.72
C THR A 24 -6.47 4.47 -4.60
N LEU A 25 -5.35 4.29 -3.88
CA LEU A 25 -4.92 5.21 -2.82
C LEU A 25 -4.54 6.58 -3.37
N ALA A 26 -3.81 6.62 -4.49
CA ALA A 26 -3.47 7.87 -5.17
C ALA A 26 -4.70 8.66 -5.65
N ASP A 27 -5.77 7.97 -6.08
CA ASP A 27 -7.00 8.63 -6.51
C ASP A 27 -7.86 9.09 -5.32
N ALA A 28 -7.93 8.30 -4.24
CA ALA A 28 -8.55 8.72 -2.98
C ALA A 28 -7.85 9.97 -2.40
N ARG A 29 -6.51 10.02 -2.48
CA ARG A 29 -5.71 11.17 -2.04
C ARG A 29 -6.04 12.48 -2.76
N LYS A 30 -6.38 12.42 -4.05
CA LYS A 30 -6.74 13.59 -4.86
C LYS A 30 -8.11 14.17 -4.51
N THR A 31 -8.98 13.36 -3.91
CA THR A 31 -10.40 13.70 -3.72
C THR A 31 -10.79 13.95 -2.27
N THR A 32 -9.95 13.53 -1.32
CA THR A 32 -10.22 13.77 0.11
C THR A 32 -9.98 15.21 0.53
N HIS A 33 -10.82 15.70 1.45
CA HIS A 33 -10.65 16.97 2.16
C HIS A 33 -10.19 16.78 3.62
N SER A 34 -10.08 15.53 4.09
CA SER A 34 -9.61 15.20 5.44
C SER A 34 -8.08 15.19 5.46
N PRO A 35 -7.43 16.02 6.30
CA PRO A 35 -5.98 15.97 6.46
C PRO A 35 -5.48 14.61 6.98
N SER A 36 -6.27 13.96 7.84
CA SER A 36 -5.93 12.63 8.36
C SER A 36 -5.97 11.58 7.25
N ASP A 37 -7.00 11.61 6.41
CA ASP A 37 -7.14 10.65 5.32
C ASP A 37 -6.04 10.86 4.27
N ALA A 38 -5.68 12.12 4.00
CA ALA A 38 -4.57 12.43 3.10
C ALA A 38 -3.27 11.75 3.54
N ILE A 39 -2.92 11.85 4.82
CA ILE A 39 -1.74 11.17 5.39
C ILE A 39 -1.89 9.65 5.31
N ALA A 40 -3.08 9.13 5.63
CA ALA A 40 -3.34 7.69 5.59
C ALA A 40 -3.22 7.11 4.16
N TYR A 41 -3.72 7.81 3.15
CA TYR A 41 -3.59 7.39 1.75
C TYR A 41 -2.15 7.48 1.25
N ASP A 42 -1.42 8.54 1.61
CA ASP A 42 -0.01 8.70 1.26
C ASP A 42 0.84 7.56 1.88
N LEU A 43 0.63 7.27 3.17
CA LEU A 43 1.28 6.14 3.85
C LEU A 43 0.89 4.79 3.24
N GLY A 44 -0.40 4.58 2.98
CA GLY A 44 -0.89 3.35 2.37
C GLY A 44 -0.24 3.11 1.01
N GLN A 45 -0.14 4.15 0.17
CA GLN A 45 0.47 4.05 -1.15
C GLN A 45 1.94 3.67 -1.04
N TYR A 46 2.66 4.28 -0.08
CA TYR A 46 4.06 3.93 0.20
C TYR A 46 4.20 2.45 0.59
N LEU A 47 3.44 1.97 1.57
CA LEU A 47 3.51 0.58 2.05
C LEU A 47 3.13 -0.44 0.98
N VAL A 48 2.15 -0.13 0.13
CA VAL A 48 1.78 -1.01 -0.99
C VAL A 48 2.92 -1.11 -2.00
N THR A 49 3.67 -0.04 -2.24
CA THR A 49 4.76 -0.01 -3.23
C THR A 49 6.12 -0.44 -2.67
N HIS A 50 6.26 -0.50 -1.34
CA HIS A 50 7.47 -0.91 -0.62
C HIS A 50 7.13 -2.03 0.36
N PRO A 51 6.85 -3.26 -0.13
CA PRO A 51 6.44 -4.38 0.71
C PRO A 51 7.53 -4.85 1.69
N ASP A 52 8.77 -4.40 1.50
CA ASP A 52 9.93 -4.61 2.34
C ASP A 52 10.17 -3.48 3.36
N ALA A 53 9.32 -2.44 3.37
CA ALA A 53 9.40 -1.38 4.36
C ALA A 53 9.29 -1.99 5.78
N PRO A 54 10.16 -1.58 6.72
CA PRO A 54 10.06 -2.03 8.09
C PRO A 54 8.74 -1.51 8.69
N VAL A 55 7.85 -2.42 9.02
CA VAL A 55 6.62 -2.13 9.75
C VAL A 55 6.78 -2.63 11.18
N SER A 56 6.26 -1.85 12.13
CA SER A 56 6.24 -2.30 13.52
C SER A 56 5.46 -3.60 13.65
N THR A 57 6.00 -4.48 14.47
CA THR A 57 5.45 -5.79 14.82
C THR A 57 5.13 -5.82 16.32
N ASP A 58 4.48 -6.88 16.78
CA ASP A 58 4.22 -7.07 18.21
C ASP A 58 5.52 -7.11 19.05
N ALA A 59 6.63 -7.51 18.44
CA ALA A 59 7.94 -7.53 19.10
C ALA A 59 8.46 -6.12 19.45
N ASP A 60 8.01 -5.09 18.72
CA ASP A 60 8.40 -3.70 18.95
C ASP A 60 7.64 -3.07 20.14
N TYR A 61 6.57 -3.71 20.60
CA TYR A 61 5.73 -3.25 21.72
C TYR A 61 5.55 -4.36 22.78
N PRO A 62 6.64 -4.79 23.45
CA PRO A 62 6.57 -5.88 24.41
C PRO A 62 5.65 -5.53 25.59
N GLY A 63 4.67 -6.38 25.85
CA GLY A 63 3.70 -6.20 26.94
C GLY A 63 2.52 -5.27 26.59
N TRP A 64 2.47 -4.72 25.38
CA TRP A 64 1.28 -4.03 24.91
C TRP A 64 0.19 -5.04 24.58
N VAL A 65 -0.98 -4.88 25.21
CA VAL A 65 -2.18 -5.68 24.93
C VAL A 65 -3.22 -4.74 24.30
N PRO A 66 -3.57 -4.91 23.02
CA PRO A 66 -4.56 -4.06 22.35
C PRO A 66 -5.88 -4.02 23.13
N GLY A 67 -6.37 -2.82 23.45
CA GLY A 67 -7.66 -2.64 24.12
C GLY A 67 -7.67 -2.96 25.62
N SER A 68 -6.52 -3.15 26.26
CA SER A 68 -6.47 -3.27 27.71
C SER A 68 -6.99 -1.98 28.36
N PRO A 69 -8.01 -2.04 29.22
CA PRO A 69 -8.51 -0.85 29.90
C PRO A 69 -7.40 -0.31 30.82
N SER A 70 -7.10 0.97 30.66
CA SER A 70 -6.25 1.76 31.55
C SER A 70 -6.87 1.92 32.93
#